data_AF-A0A933MFC4-F1
#
_entry.id   AF-A0A933MFC4-F1
#
_cell.length_a   1.000
_cell.length_b   1.000
_cell.length_c   1.000
_cell.angle_alpha   90.00
_cell.angle_beta   90.00
_cell.angle_gamma   90.00
#
_symmetry.space_group_name_H-M   'P 1'
#
loop_
_entity.id
_entity.type
_entity.pdbx_description
1 polymer ?
#
loop_
_entity_poly.entity_id
_entity_poly.type
_entity_poly.pdbx_seq_one_letter_code
_entity_poly.pdbx_strand_id
1 'polypeptide(L)'
;MSGRGCSPIALCRRALGPARRRGRPCSVASGAALAAGLGVSVMLTLSRVPASADFLLPRRSFYPFFAAFMRARQTPGLRFAVSWLALVLIVGAVGLVLWRIAAVHLEAHSAAAARRKTGWVPLAARLVGCLLIAAAARAALSAWLDVLQNAWFAPESLSPAEPVLALALASGTAFLAARACLAMGGQVLAGAGRSPSAEGGLAMGGQVLAGAGRSPSAEGGLALVDGGFPAVSGGGSRGSWKAAAVWCLSVLLCWFAAAAVAAGYGGRLTMALAAGIPAEPSGRLAVIVLTDDYEVRDVPLGVPGVADYSAESLAELERFGARRSVHRLAALRHACAGRALLGDADGMRKAAFESLQAGDPLAGLILLGNLARAPVSPANLAMLESLADEDRWRAGPHAAVALAAAYARFDKPQKAAYWLGRASQGSSAIPAGLLALPDADSRPAKVRGRLIAGAGLRVALYARDSAVPADLSPMALAASATTDGKGRFEFDGIGPGDYFLTVSFPAVKPASGIRVSGHRGDVRVAGKTVTLPPITLRW
;
A
#
# COMPACT_ATOMS: atom_id res chain seq x y z
N MET A 1 -1.36 -40.56 -69.23
CA MET A 1 -2.10 -41.60 -69.96
C MET A 1 -2.23 -42.79 -69.02
N SER A 2 -3.38 -42.87 -68.34
CA SER A 2 -4.40 -43.93 -68.53
C SER A 2 -4.02 -45.28 -67.91
N GLY A 3 -4.74 -45.65 -66.84
CA GLY A 3 -4.69 -47.02 -66.30
C GLY A 3 -5.42 -47.14 -64.97
N ARG A 4 -6.75 -47.35 -65.04
CA ARG A 4 -7.63 -47.71 -63.90
C ARG A 4 -7.22 -49.07 -63.32
N GLY A 5 -7.52 -49.33 -62.05
CA GLY A 5 -7.58 -50.71 -61.55
C GLY A 5 -7.70 -50.89 -60.04
N CYS A 6 -8.93 -50.90 -59.55
CA CYS A 6 -9.49 -51.68 -58.43
C CYS A 6 -8.65 -52.08 -57.20
N SER A 7 -9.18 -51.68 -56.04
CA SER A 7 -9.02 -52.31 -54.73
C SER A 7 -9.43 -53.79 -54.73
N PRO A 8 -8.93 -54.58 -53.76
CA PRO A 8 -9.90 -55.14 -52.83
C PRO A 8 -9.50 -55.02 -51.35
N ILE A 9 -10.54 -54.69 -50.59
CA ILE A 9 -10.73 -54.83 -49.15
C ILE A 9 -10.68 -56.32 -48.77
N ALA A 10 -9.91 -56.69 -47.73
CA ALA A 10 -10.36 -57.51 -46.60
C ALA A 10 -9.21 -57.88 -45.65
N LEU A 11 -9.57 -58.11 -44.38
CA LEU A 11 -8.75 -58.58 -43.24
C LEU A 11 -7.93 -57.54 -42.47
N CYS A 12 -8.59 -56.90 -41.49
CA CYS A 12 -8.17 -56.98 -40.09
C CYS A 12 -9.25 -56.40 -39.18
N ARG A 13 -10.23 -57.23 -38.80
CA ARG A 13 -11.29 -56.89 -37.84
C ARG A 13 -11.23 -57.88 -36.68
N ARG A 14 -10.36 -57.64 -35.69
CA ARG A 14 -10.46 -58.16 -34.31
C ARG A 14 -9.30 -57.67 -33.46
N ALA A 15 -9.60 -56.80 -32.49
CA ALA A 15 -8.97 -56.69 -31.15
C ALA A 15 -9.02 -55.25 -30.62
N LEU A 16 -10.21 -54.73 -30.31
CA LEU A 16 -10.34 -53.61 -29.38
C LEU A 16 -11.52 -53.87 -28.45
N GLY A 17 -11.20 -54.26 -27.22
CA GLY A 17 -12.17 -54.39 -26.12
C GLY A 17 -12.66 -53.03 -25.64
N PRO A 18 -13.78 -52.98 -24.90
CA PRO A 18 -14.42 -51.73 -24.50
C PRO A 18 -13.64 -51.06 -23.36
N ALA A 19 -12.82 -50.07 -23.70
CA ALA A 19 -12.23 -49.15 -22.72
C ALA A 19 -13.33 -48.21 -22.20
N ARG A 20 -13.87 -48.52 -21.00
CA ARG A 20 -14.72 -47.61 -20.20
C ARG A 20 -13.96 -46.31 -19.90
N ARG A 21 -14.19 -45.27 -20.71
CA ARG A 21 -13.78 -43.89 -20.40
C ARG A 21 -14.68 -43.33 -19.30
N ARG A 22 -14.25 -43.45 -18.04
CA ARG A 22 -14.76 -42.60 -16.95
C ARG A 22 -14.11 -41.21 -17.11
N GLY A 23 -14.83 -40.29 -17.74
CA GLY A 23 -14.47 -38.88 -17.77
C GLY A 23 -14.45 -38.34 -16.34
N ARG A 24 -13.30 -37.87 -15.86
CA ARG A 24 -13.17 -37.16 -14.60
C ARG A 24 -13.52 -35.68 -14.81
N PRO A 25 -14.55 -35.12 -14.17
CA PRO A 25 -14.81 -33.69 -14.19
C PRO A 25 -13.91 -33.02 -13.13
N CYS A 26 -12.67 -32.69 -13.48
CA CYS A 26 -11.73 -32.05 -12.54
C CYS A 26 -11.14 -30.71 -13.01
N SER A 27 -11.47 -30.17 -14.19
CA SER A 27 -10.85 -28.93 -14.69
C SER A 27 -11.63 -27.63 -14.40
N VAL A 28 -12.93 -27.70 -14.10
CA VAL A 28 -13.78 -26.49 -13.97
C VAL A 28 -13.66 -25.84 -12.59
N ALA A 29 -13.45 -26.62 -11.53
CA ALA A 29 -13.38 -26.10 -10.16
C ALA A 29 -12.10 -25.29 -9.88
N SER A 30 -10.99 -25.64 -10.52
CA SER A 30 -9.71 -24.92 -10.38
C SER A 30 -9.77 -23.54 -11.04
N GLY A 31 -10.53 -23.36 -12.12
CA GLY A 31 -10.68 -22.08 -12.81
C GLY A 31 -11.47 -21.05 -12.00
N ALA A 32 -12.56 -21.47 -11.34
CA ALA A 32 -13.41 -20.56 -10.55
C ALA A 32 -12.72 -20.02 -9.29
N ALA A 33 -11.95 -20.88 -8.59
CA ALA A 33 -11.18 -20.45 -7.42
C ALA A 33 -10.03 -19.50 -7.79
N LEU A 34 -9.40 -19.71 -8.95
CA LEU A 34 -8.31 -18.87 -9.45
C LEU A 34 -8.84 -17.51 -9.95
N ALA A 35 -10.02 -17.49 -10.58
CA ALA A 35 -10.71 -16.25 -10.97
C ALA A 35 -11.19 -15.43 -9.76
N ALA A 36 -11.73 -16.08 -8.72
CA ALA A 36 -12.12 -15.41 -7.48
C ALA A 36 -10.90 -14.84 -6.73
N GLY A 37 -9.80 -15.61 -6.67
CA GLY A 37 -8.53 -15.15 -6.08
C GLY A 37 -7.95 -13.94 -6.82
N LEU A 38 -7.94 -13.97 -8.17
CA LEU A 38 -7.52 -12.84 -8.99
C LEU A 38 -8.43 -11.61 -8.81
N GLY A 39 -9.76 -11.82 -8.73
CA GLY A 39 -10.72 -10.73 -8.51
C GLY A 39 -10.52 -10.02 -7.17
N VAL A 40 -10.24 -10.77 -6.10
CA VAL A 40 -9.96 -10.22 -4.76
C VAL A 40 -8.58 -9.54 -4.72
N SER A 41 -7.54 -10.14 -5.31
CA SER A 41 -6.22 -9.50 -5.41
C SER A 41 -6.25 -8.20 -6.22
N VAL A 42 -7.05 -8.13 -7.29
CA VAL A 42 -7.22 -6.91 -8.10
C VAL A 42 -8.03 -5.86 -7.33
N MET A 43 -9.09 -6.24 -6.61
CA MET A 43 -9.85 -5.30 -5.75
C MET A 43 -8.97 -4.69 -4.64
N LEU A 44 -8.14 -5.50 -4.00
CA LEU A 44 -7.30 -5.08 -2.87
C LEU A 44 -6.06 -4.28 -3.30
N THR A 45 -5.59 -4.45 -4.53
CA THR A 45 -4.43 -3.69 -5.05
C THR A 45 -4.80 -2.36 -5.70
N LEU A 46 -6.08 -2.12 -6.00
CA LEU A 46 -6.55 -0.92 -6.71
C LEU A 46 -7.10 0.21 -5.81
N SER A 47 -7.28 0.00 -4.51
CA SER A 47 -7.90 1.00 -3.62
C SER A 47 -6.89 1.80 -2.80
N ARG A 48 -6.11 2.69 -3.45
CA ARG A 48 -5.39 3.77 -2.75
C ARG A 48 -5.27 5.02 -3.64
N VAL A 49 -6.36 5.78 -3.74
CA VAL A 49 -6.32 7.22 -4.05
C VAL A 49 -7.38 7.90 -3.18
N PRO A 50 -7.04 8.95 -2.39
CA PRO A 50 -8.06 9.72 -1.67
C PRO A 50 -9.07 10.31 -2.66
N ALA A 51 -10.35 10.12 -2.35
CA ALA A 51 -11.48 10.43 -3.23
C ALA A 51 -11.97 11.87 -3.06
N SER A 52 -11.11 12.85 -3.31
CA SER A 52 -11.60 14.21 -3.62
C SER A 52 -11.51 14.42 -5.13
N ALA A 53 -12.45 15.17 -5.69
CA ALA A 53 -12.51 15.45 -7.12
C ALA A 53 -11.37 16.40 -7.59
N ASP A 54 -10.44 16.74 -6.69
CA ASP A 54 -9.58 17.93 -6.81
C ASP A 54 -8.17 17.61 -7.30
N PHE A 55 -7.81 16.32 -7.39
CA PHE A 55 -6.45 15.89 -7.68
C PHE A 55 -6.12 15.87 -9.18
N LEU A 56 -4.88 16.25 -9.50
CA LEU A 56 -4.23 15.83 -10.74
C LEU A 56 -3.93 14.34 -10.67
N LEU A 57 -4.70 13.53 -11.39
CA LEU A 57 -4.50 12.08 -11.42
C LEU A 57 -3.96 11.62 -12.78
N PRO A 58 -2.96 10.72 -12.81
CA PRO A 58 -2.49 10.16 -14.06
C PRO A 58 -3.62 9.37 -14.74
N ARG A 59 -3.79 9.53 -16.06
CA ARG A 59 -4.75 8.73 -16.84
C ARG A 59 -4.30 7.25 -16.88
N ARG A 60 -4.75 6.44 -15.93
CA ARG A 60 -4.64 4.97 -15.99
C ARG A 60 -5.91 4.36 -16.57
N SER A 61 -5.76 3.34 -17.42
CA SER A 61 -6.82 2.66 -18.17
C SER A 61 -7.97 2.08 -17.33
N PHE A 62 -7.80 1.95 -16.01
CA PHE A 62 -8.81 1.42 -15.09
C PHE A 62 -9.54 2.48 -14.24
N TYR A 63 -9.24 3.78 -14.41
CA TYR A 63 -9.89 4.84 -13.63
C TYR A 63 -11.43 4.87 -13.76
N PRO A 64 -12.06 4.63 -14.93
CA PRO A 64 -13.52 4.62 -15.03
C PRO A 64 -14.17 3.57 -14.12
N PHE A 65 -13.59 2.37 -14.04
CA PHE A 65 -14.05 1.29 -13.15
C PHE A 65 -13.86 1.65 -11.68
N PHE A 66 -12.70 2.22 -11.34
CA PHE A 66 -12.44 2.71 -9.99
C PHE A 66 -13.41 3.84 -9.59
N ALA A 67 -13.65 4.81 -10.46
CA ALA A 67 -14.58 5.91 -10.20
C ALA A 67 -16.03 5.41 -10.03
N ALA A 68 -16.48 4.47 -10.87
CA ALA A 68 -17.78 3.83 -10.73
C ALA A 68 -17.90 3.06 -9.39
N PHE A 69 -16.86 2.30 -9.03
CA PHE A 69 -16.80 1.59 -7.75
C PHE A 69 -16.82 2.55 -6.55
N MET A 70 -16.08 3.65 -6.60
CA MET A 70 -16.05 4.64 -5.50
C MET A 70 -17.37 5.40 -5.38
N ARG A 71 -18.06 5.73 -6.48
CA ARG A 71 -19.42 6.30 -6.46
C ARG A 71 -20.43 5.33 -5.84
N ALA A 72 -20.37 4.04 -6.21
CA ALA A 72 -21.17 3.00 -5.57
C ALA A 72 -20.88 2.93 -4.07
N ARG A 73 -19.60 3.01 -3.68
CA ARG A 73 -19.16 3.07 -2.28
C ARG A 73 -19.32 4.45 -1.63
N GLN A 74 -20.02 5.43 -2.18
CA GLN A 74 -20.38 6.66 -1.46
C GLN A 74 -21.88 6.76 -1.22
N THR A 75 -22.67 6.01 -2.00
CA THR A 75 -24.12 5.96 -1.88
C THR A 75 -24.51 4.93 -0.80
N PRO A 76 -25.21 5.30 0.29
CA PRO A 76 -25.48 4.41 1.42
C PRO A 76 -26.13 3.06 1.04
N GLY A 77 -27.09 3.09 0.12
CA GLY A 77 -27.77 1.87 -0.38
C GLY A 77 -26.85 0.95 -1.19
N LEU A 78 -26.00 1.50 -2.06
CA LEU A 78 -25.04 0.71 -2.83
C LEU A 78 -23.89 0.17 -1.98
N ARG A 79 -23.45 0.91 -0.95
CA ARG A 79 -22.49 0.38 0.05
C ARG A 79 -23.01 -0.89 0.69
N PHE A 80 -24.27 -0.86 1.13
CA PHE A 80 -24.91 -2.03 1.73
C PHE A 80 -25.00 -3.16 0.70
N ALA A 81 -25.53 -2.88 -0.50
CA ALA A 81 -25.69 -3.89 -1.55
C ALA A 81 -24.36 -4.54 -1.99
N VAL A 82 -23.28 -3.76 -2.17
CA VAL A 82 -21.97 -4.27 -2.59
C VAL A 82 -21.33 -5.12 -1.49
N SER A 83 -21.42 -4.70 -0.22
CA SER A 83 -20.92 -5.49 0.91
C SER A 83 -21.69 -6.80 1.07
N TRP A 84 -23.01 -6.76 0.90
CA TRP A 84 -23.84 -7.98 0.93
C TRP A 84 -23.58 -8.89 -0.27
N LEU A 85 -23.39 -8.33 -1.46
CA LEU A 85 -23.04 -9.12 -2.64
C LEU A 85 -21.68 -9.81 -2.44
N ALA A 86 -20.67 -9.09 -1.94
CA ALA A 86 -19.37 -9.66 -1.63
C ALA A 86 -19.48 -10.77 -0.56
N LEU A 87 -20.27 -10.54 0.50
CA LEU A 87 -20.52 -11.55 1.52
C LEU A 87 -21.23 -12.78 0.96
N VAL A 88 -22.28 -12.60 0.15
CA VAL A 88 -23.02 -13.69 -0.50
C VAL A 88 -22.12 -14.47 -1.45
N LEU A 89 -21.24 -13.81 -2.20
CA LEU A 89 -20.27 -14.47 -3.07
C LEU A 89 -19.24 -15.29 -2.27
N ILE A 90 -18.72 -14.74 -1.16
CA ILE A 90 -17.77 -15.45 -0.29
C ILE A 90 -18.45 -16.64 0.39
N VAL A 91 -19.60 -16.43 1.01
CA VAL A 91 -20.37 -17.49 1.69
C VAL A 91 -20.83 -18.54 0.69
N GLY A 92 -21.26 -18.13 -0.51
CA GLY A 92 -21.62 -19.03 -1.61
C GLY A 92 -20.44 -19.87 -2.08
N ALA A 93 -19.27 -19.26 -2.30
CA ALA A 93 -18.06 -19.97 -2.70
C ALA A 93 -17.60 -20.98 -1.63
N VAL A 94 -17.58 -20.57 -0.35
CA VAL A 94 -17.25 -21.46 0.77
C VAL A 94 -18.27 -22.58 0.91
N GLY A 95 -19.56 -22.27 0.82
CA GLY A 95 -20.65 -23.24 0.87
C GLY A 95 -20.55 -24.27 -0.27
N LEU A 96 -20.22 -23.84 -1.49
CA LEU A 96 -20.05 -24.73 -2.64
C LEU A 96 -18.87 -25.69 -2.45
N VAL A 97 -17.75 -25.21 -1.88
CA VAL A 97 -16.58 -26.04 -1.54
C VAL A 97 -16.94 -27.06 -0.47
N LEU A 98 -17.60 -26.63 0.61
CA LEU A 98 -18.02 -27.52 1.70
C LEU A 98 -19.05 -28.56 1.22
N TRP A 99 -20.01 -28.16 0.40
CA TRP A 99 -20.98 -29.07 -0.20
C TRP A 99 -20.30 -30.11 -1.09
N ARG A 100 -19.32 -29.70 -1.90
CA ARG A 100 -18.52 -30.63 -2.72
C ARG A 100 -17.74 -31.63 -1.86
N ILE A 101 -17.13 -31.18 -0.77
CA ILE A 101 -16.41 -32.05 0.18
C ILE A 101 -17.40 -33.04 0.83
N ALA A 102 -18.56 -32.55 1.26
CA ALA A 102 -19.60 -33.38 1.87
C ALA A 102 -20.17 -34.41 0.89
N ALA A 103 -20.43 -34.02 -0.36
CA ALA A 103 -20.94 -34.91 -1.41
C ALA A 103 -19.95 -36.03 -1.73
N VAL A 104 -18.65 -35.70 -1.86
CA VAL A 104 -17.60 -36.71 -2.06
C VAL A 104 -17.51 -37.67 -0.87
N HIS A 105 -17.66 -37.16 0.35
CA HIS A 105 -17.67 -38.00 1.55
C HIS A 105 -18.93 -38.88 1.66
N LEU A 106 -20.10 -38.35 1.30
CA LEU A 106 -21.37 -39.07 1.31
C LEU A 106 -21.41 -40.16 0.22
N GLU A 107 -20.90 -39.90 -0.99
CA GLU A 107 -20.76 -40.92 -2.03
C GLU A 107 -19.77 -42.03 -1.63
N ALA A 108 -18.70 -41.68 -0.92
CA ALA A 108 -17.75 -42.65 -0.39
C ALA A 108 -18.32 -43.51 0.77
N HIS A 109 -19.43 -43.09 1.38
CA HIS A 109 -20.02 -43.77 2.54
C HIS A 109 -21.41 -44.36 2.29
N SER A 110 -22.17 -43.89 1.29
CA SER A 110 -23.47 -44.46 0.93
C SER A 110 -23.36 -45.90 0.44
N ALA A 111 -22.21 -46.31 -0.09
CA ALA A 111 -21.90 -47.71 -0.41
C ALA A 111 -21.69 -48.61 0.84
N ALA A 112 -21.39 -48.05 2.02
CA ALA A 112 -21.10 -48.80 3.25
C ALA A 112 -22.15 -48.59 4.37
N ALA A 113 -22.93 -47.50 4.33
CA ALA A 113 -23.75 -47.04 5.46
C ALA A 113 -25.24 -47.40 5.37
N ALA A 114 -25.70 -48.13 4.34
CA ALA A 114 -27.12 -48.46 4.14
C ALA A 114 -27.77 -49.37 5.23
N ARG A 115 -27.13 -49.60 6.38
CA ARG A 115 -27.69 -50.43 7.47
C ARG A 115 -27.60 -49.88 8.90
N ARG A 116 -27.04 -48.69 9.17
CA ARG A 116 -26.97 -48.16 10.55
C ARG A 116 -27.82 -46.90 10.73
N LYS A 117 -28.91 -47.03 11.51
CA LYS A 117 -29.72 -45.93 12.03
C LYS A 117 -28.81 -44.95 12.78
N THR A 118 -28.52 -43.83 12.15
CA THR A 118 -27.69 -42.76 12.74
C THR A 118 -28.59 -41.93 13.63
N GLY A 119 -28.34 -41.95 14.94
CA GLY A 119 -29.09 -41.15 15.92
C GLY A 119 -28.88 -39.64 15.73
N TRP A 120 -29.74 -38.83 16.35
CA TRP A 120 -29.74 -37.36 16.20
C TRP A 120 -28.51 -36.66 16.82
N VAL A 121 -27.85 -37.30 17.80
CA VAL A 121 -26.68 -36.78 18.52
C VAL A 121 -25.48 -36.45 17.60
N PRO A 122 -25.00 -37.34 16.70
CA PRO A 122 -23.93 -37.01 15.77
C PRO A 122 -24.30 -35.93 14.74
N LEU A 123 -25.59 -35.73 14.45
CA LEU A 123 -26.05 -34.62 13.61
C LEU A 123 -25.91 -33.28 14.34
N ALA A 124 -26.38 -33.22 15.58
CA ALA A 124 -26.26 -32.04 16.43
C ALA A 124 -24.79 -31.64 16.67
N ALA A 125 -23.91 -32.62 16.95
CA ALA A 125 -22.48 -32.36 17.12
C ALA A 125 -21.82 -31.77 15.85
N ARG A 126 -22.24 -32.21 14.65
CA ARG A 126 -21.75 -31.65 13.38
C ARG A 126 -22.25 -30.23 13.15
N LEU A 127 -23.51 -29.95 13.48
CA LEU A 127 -24.08 -28.61 13.36
C LEU A 127 -23.38 -27.62 14.31
N VAL A 128 -23.15 -28.00 15.56
CA VAL A 128 -22.41 -27.18 16.52
C VAL A 128 -20.97 -26.96 16.04
N GLY A 129 -20.29 -27.99 15.53
CA GLY A 129 -18.95 -27.84 14.94
C GLY A 129 -18.93 -26.86 13.77
N CYS A 130 -19.90 -26.93 12.86
CA CYS A 130 -20.02 -26.00 11.73
C CYS A 130 -20.26 -24.56 12.20
N LEU A 131 -21.10 -24.36 13.22
CA LEU A 131 -21.38 -23.04 13.80
C LEU A 131 -20.13 -22.44 14.46
N LEU A 132 -19.35 -23.24 15.19
CA LEU A 132 -18.09 -22.80 15.80
C LEU A 132 -17.05 -22.43 14.74
N ILE A 133 -16.94 -23.19 13.66
CA ILE A 133 -16.04 -22.87 12.54
C ILE A 133 -16.48 -21.58 11.84
N ALA A 134 -17.79 -21.39 11.61
CA ALA A 134 -18.32 -20.16 11.03
C ALA A 134 -18.08 -18.94 11.93
N ALA A 135 -18.23 -19.09 13.25
CA ALA A 135 -17.94 -18.04 14.23
C ALA A 135 -16.44 -17.68 14.25
N ALA A 136 -15.55 -18.68 14.22
CA ALA A 136 -14.11 -18.46 14.14
C ALA A 136 -13.69 -17.79 12.83
N ALA A 137 -14.26 -18.20 11.69
CA ALA A 137 -14.03 -17.56 10.39
C ALA A 137 -14.51 -16.11 10.38
N ARG A 138 -15.68 -15.82 10.98
CA ARG A 138 -16.18 -14.45 11.16
C ARG A 138 -15.25 -13.61 12.03
N ALA A 139 -14.78 -14.16 13.16
CA ALA A 139 -13.86 -13.46 14.05
C ALA A 139 -12.52 -13.16 13.37
N ALA A 140 -11.98 -14.12 12.60
CA ALA A 140 -10.77 -13.94 11.81
C ALA A 140 -10.96 -12.89 10.69
N LEU A 141 -12.11 -12.90 10.00
CA LEU A 141 -12.44 -11.89 9.00
C LEU A 141 -12.61 -10.50 9.62
N SER A 142 -13.22 -10.42 10.80
CA SER A 142 -13.37 -9.15 11.55
C SER A 142 -12.00 -8.62 11.98
N ALA A 143 -11.17 -9.45 12.59
CA ALA A 143 -9.80 -9.07 12.97
C ALA A 143 -8.96 -8.69 11.75
N TRP A 144 -9.16 -9.38 10.62
CA TRP A 144 -8.54 -9.00 9.34
C TRP A 144 -9.03 -7.63 8.87
N LEU A 145 -10.34 -7.36 8.92
CA LEU A 145 -10.90 -6.05 8.57
C LEU A 145 -10.42 -4.94 9.51
N ASP A 146 -10.24 -5.22 10.80
CA ASP A 146 -9.68 -4.26 11.77
C ASP A 146 -8.19 -3.99 11.51
N VAL A 147 -7.40 -5.03 11.22
CA VAL A 147 -6.00 -4.89 10.80
C VAL A 147 -5.91 -4.13 9.48
N LEU A 148 -6.79 -4.42 8.53
CA LEU A 148 -6.89 -3.64 7.30
C LEU A 148 -7.30 -2.19 7.62
N GLN A 149 -8.24 -1.95 8.52
CA GLN A 149 -8.66 -0.59 8.82
C GLN A 149 -7.55 0.21 9.52
N ASN A 150 -6.78 -0.43 10.40
CA ASN A 150 -5.72 0.22 11.15
C ASN A 150 -4.40 0.32 10.37
N ALA A 151 -4.05 -0.68 9.55
CA ALA A 151 -2.81 -0.69 8.75
C ALA A 151 -2.97 -0.07 7.35
N TRP A 152 -4.20 0.04 6.82
CA TRP A 152 -4.45 0.59 5.48
C TRP A 152 -4.88 2.06 5.51
N PHE A 153 -5.31 2.57 6.68
CA PHE A 153 -5.66 3.98 6.90
C PHE A 153 -4.75 4.72 7.88
N ALA A 154 -3.73 4.09 8.47
CA ALA A 154 -2.67 4.85 9.13
C ALA A 154 -1.97 5.75 8.09
N PRO A 155 -1.86 7.07 8.31
CA PRO A 155 -1.35 8.02 7.32
C PRO A 155 0.08 7.74 6.81
N GLU A 156 0.81 6.83 7.47
CA GLU A 156 2.25 6.62 7.28
C GLU A 156 2.65 5.21 6.79
N SER A 157 1.77 4.20 6.80
CA SER A 157 2.14 2.81 6.40
C SER A 157 1.93 2.56 4.88
N LEU A 158 2.96 2.92 4.12
CA LEU A 158 3.04 2.70 2.67
C LEU A 158 3.86 1.46 2.27
N SER A 159 3.98 0.44 3.13
CA SER A 159 4.66 -0.81 2.75
C SER A 159 3.71 -1.76 2.02
N PRO A 160 3.99 -2.16 0.75
CA PRO A 160 3.28 -3.24 0.08
C PRO A 160 3.63 -4.64 0.65
N ALA A 161 4.61 -4.75 1.55
CA ALA A 161 4.94 -6.01 2.23
C ALA A 161 3.89 -6.38 3.29
N GLU A 162 3.29 -5.39 3.96
CA GLU A 162 2.24 -5.59 4.96
C GLU A 162 1.00 -6.33 4.39
N PRO A 163 0.41 -5.94 3.24
CA PRO A 163 -0.71 -6.68 2.67
C PRO A 163 -0.34 -8.07 2.15
N VAL A 164 0.89 -8.27 1.64
CA VAL A 164 1.36 -9.60 1.22
C VAL A 164 1.56 -10.50 2.45
N LEU A 165 2.13 -9.97 3.52
CA LEU A 165 2.31 -10.68 4.79
C LEU A 165 0.96 -11.00 5.44
N ALA A 166 0.03 -10.05 5.46
CA ALA A 166 -1.32 -10.26 5.99
C ALA A 166 -2.10 -11.29 5.16
N LEU A 167 -1.98 -11.26 3.82
CA LEU A 167 -2.60 -12.26 2.94
C LEU A 167 -1.96 -13.64 3.14
N ALA A 168 -0.64 -13.73 3.28
CA ALA A 168 0.07 -14.97 3.54
C ALA A 168 -0.29 -15.55 4.92
N LEU A 169 -0.35 -14.71 5.97
CA LEU A 169 -0.76 -15.11 7.31
C LEU A 169 -2.22 -15.56 7.34
N ALA A 170 -3.14 -14.80 6.73
CA ALA A 170 -4.55 -15.16 6.64
C ALA A 170 -4.79 -16.44 5.84
N SER A 171 -4.10 -16.61 4.71
CA SER A 171 -4.16 -17.84 3.90
C SER A 171 -3.58 -19.02 4.67
N GLY A 172 -2.49 -18.81 5.42
CA GLY A 172 -1.89 -19.80 6.30
C GLY A 172 -2.82 -20.20 7.45
N THR A 173 -3.48 -19.25 8.12
CA THR A 173 -4.43 -19.55 9.20
C THR A 173 -5.66 -20.26 8.69
N ALA A 174 -6.25 -19.82 7.57
CA ALA A 174 -7.38 -20.48 6.94
C ALA A 174 -7.04 -21.93 6.54
N PHE A 175 -5.84 -22.14 5.99
CA PHE A 175 -5.35 -23.47 5.63
C PHE A 175 -5.16 -24.38 6.86
N LEU A 176 -4.55 -23.87 7.94
CA LEU A 176 -4.37 -24.61 9.19
C LEU A 176 -5.70 -24.96 9.86
N ALA A 177 -6.65 -24.01 9.88
CA ALA A 177 -8.00 -24.23 10.41
C ALA A 177 -8.75 -25.30 9.61
N ALA A 178 -8.70 -25.24 8.28
CA ALA A 178 -9.29 -26.27 7.42
C ALA A 178 -8.68 -27.65 7.68
N ARG A 179 -7.35 -27.71 7.88
CA ARG A 179 -6.65 -28.96 8.18
C ARG A 179 -7.00 -29.52 9.56
N ALA A 180 -7.13 -28.67 10.58
CA ALA A 180 -7.56 -29.09 11.92
C ALA A 180 -8.98 -29.69 11.89
N CYS A 181 -9.89 -29.09 11.12
CA CYS A 181 -11.25 -29.61 10.92
C CYS A 181 -11.23 -31.01 10.28
N LEU A 182 -10.40 -31.22 9.26
CA LEU A 182 -10.25 -32.53 8.61
C LEU A 182 -9.62 -33.58 9.54
N ALA A 183 -8.64 -33.19 10.37
CA ALA A 183 -7.98 -34.09 11.31
C ALA A 183 -8.91 -34.54 12.45
N MET A 184 -9.71 -33.62 13.01
CA MET A 184 -10.71 -33.94 14.04
C MET A 184 -11.80 -34.87 13.48
N GLY A 185 -12.22 -34.67 12.22
CA GLY A 185 -13.13 -35.59 11.55
C GLY A 185 -12.58 -37.03 11.44
N GLY A 186 -11.27 -37.18 11.26
CA GLY A 186 -10.61 -38.50 11.17
C GLY A 186 -10.49 -39.25 12.50
N GLN A 187 -10.22 -38.56 13.61
CA GLN A 187 -10.03 -39.21 14.92
C GLN A 187 -11.35 -39.68 15.55
N VAL A 188 -12.44 -38.93 15.36
CA VAL A 188 -13.78 -39.34 15.82
C VAL A 188 -14.24 -40.64 15.13
N LEU A 189 -13.74 -40.92 13.93
CA LEU A 189 -14.05 -42.14 13.17
C LEU A 189 -13.18 -43.35 13.57
N ALA A 190 -11.94 -43.13 14.01
CA ALA A 190 -11.06 -44.22 14.47
C ALA A 190 -11.48 -44.79 15.83
N GLY A 191 -12.09 -43.98 16.70
CA GLY A 191 -12.58 -44.41 18.03
C GLY A 191 -13.87 -45.23 17.99
N ALA A 192 -14.69 -45.11 16.95
CA ALA A 192 -15.99 -45.78 16.86
C ALA A 192 -15.94 -47.26 16.41
N GLY A 193 -14.74 -47.79 16.13
CA GLY A 193 -14.54 -49.13 15.56
C GLY A 193 -14.24 -50.26 16.54
N ARG A 194 -14.07 -49.99 17.84
CA ARG A 194 -13.79 -51.04 18.85
C ARG A 194 -14.93 -51.13 19.85
N SER A 195 -15.92 -51.96 19.52
CA SER A 195 -16.88 -52.48 20.50
C SER A 195 -16.29 -53.75 21.12
N PRO A 196 -16.15 -53.86 22.45
CA PRO A 196 -15.80 -55.10 23.12
C PRO A 196 -17.08 -55.80 23.60
N SER A 197 -17.52 -56.83 22.87
CA SER A 197 -18.57 -57.80 23.26
C SER A 197 -18.77 -58.74 22.07
N ALA A 198 -18.90 -60.07 22.15
CA ALA A 198 -18.68 -61.08 23.18
C ALA A 198 -18.81 -62.46 22.47
N GLU A 199 -18.20 -63.50 23.06
CA GLU A 199 -18.65 -64.90 23.13
C GLU A 199 -18.54 -65.93 21.98
N GLY A 200 -18.12 -67.14 22.41
CA GLY A 200 -18.33 -68.47 21.81
C GLY A 200 -17.03 -69.27 21.69
N GLY A 201 -16.80 -70.45 22.29
CA GLY A 201 -17.64 -71.38 23.04
C GLY A 201 -16.83 -72.65 23.40
N LEU A 202 -17.39 -73.46 24.29
CA LEU A 202 -16.88 -74.70 24.87
C LEU A 202 -16.38 -75.76 23.87
N ALA A 203 -15.29 -76.44 24.22
CA ALA A 203 -15.01 -77.82 23.79
C ALA A 203 -14.37 -78.61 24.96
N MET A 204 -15.16 -79.53 25.51
CA MET A 204 -14.75 -80.59 26.44
C MET A 204 -14.46 -81.85 25.61
N GLY A 205 -13.35 -82.53 25.89
CA GLY A 205 -13.14 -83.90 25.42
C GLY A 205 -11.69 -84.37 25.42
N GLY A 206 -11.37 -85.33 26.31
CA GLY A 206 -10.48 -86.46 25.97
C GLY A 206 -9.10 -86.50 26.62
N GLN A 207 -8.99 -87.34 27.66
CA GLN A 207 -7.79 -87.83 28.36
C GLN A 207 -6.69 -88.42 27.45
N VAL A 208 -5.42 -88.49 27.92
CA VAL A 208 -4.77 -89.69 28.51
C VAL A 208 -3.24 -89.48 28.68
N LEU A 209 -2.82 -89.60 29.96
CA LEU A 209 -1.57 -90.11 30.56
C LEU A 209 -0.23 -90.22 29.80
N ALA A 210 0.82 -89.66 30.43
CA ALA A 210 2.06 -90.30 30.92
C ALA A 210 3.19 -89.24 30.92
N GLY A 211 4.05 -89.03 31.91
CA GLY A 211 4.46 -89.78 33.08
C GLY A 211 5.96 -89.49 33.31
N ALA A 212 6.35 -89.28 34.58
CA ALA A 212 7.72 -89.15 35.10
C ALA A 212 8.53 -87.89 34.72
N GLY A 213 9.22 -87.18 35.61
CA GLY A 213 9.45 -87.36 37.04
C GLY A 213 10.46 -86.31 37.57
N ARG A 214 10.53 -86.23 38.90
CA ARG A 214 11.60 -85.66 39.75
C ARG A 214 11.86 -84.13 39.74
N SER A 215 11.33 -83.54 40.81
CA SER A 215 11.85 -82.52 41.76
C SER A 215 13.40 -82.45 41.94
N PRO A 216 13.95 -81.49 42.72
CA PRO A 216 14.22 -80.09 42.37
C PRO A 216 15.72 -79.72 42.65
N SER A 217 16.24 -78.64 42.06
CA SER A 217 17.27 -77.84 42.74
C SER A 217 17.43 -76.49 42.07
N ALA A 218 17.49 -75.47 42.91
CA ALA A 218 17.78 -74.09 42.58
C ALA A 218 19.15 -73.94 41.93
N GLU A 219 19.26 -73.03 40.96
CA GLU A 219 20.18 -71.88 41.02
C GLU A 219 19.86 -70.91 39.90
N GLY A 220 19.89 -69.61 40.25
CA GLY A 220 19.47 -68.52 39.39
C GLY A 220 20.39 -68.35 38.18
N GLY A 221 19.77 -68.13 37.03
CA GLY A 221 20.43 -67.74 35.80
C GLY A 221 19.48 -66.97 34.91
N LEU A 222 19.79 -65.69 34.72
CA LEU A 222 19.19 -64.71 33.80
C LEU A 222 18.53 -65.33 32.55
N ALA A 223 17.20 -65.22 32.44
CA ALA A 223 16.47 -65.46 31.22
C ALA A 223 16.18 -64.13 30.50
N LEU A 224 16.89 -63.94 29.41
CA LEU A 224 16.64 -62.97 28.35
C LEU A 224 15.19 -63.13 27.86
N VAL A 225 14.33 -62.16 28.14
CA VAL A 225 13.00 -62.11 27.54
C VAL A 225 13.16 -61.53 26.13
N ASP A 226 13.03 -62.40 25.13
CA ASP A 226 12.81 -62.03 23.73
C ASP A 226 11.50 -61.24 23.61
N GLY A 227 11.62 -59.92 23.73
CA GLY A 227 10.58 -58.96 23.35
C GLY A 227 10.50 -58.89 21.83
N GLY A 228 9.80 -59.84 21.22
CA GLY A 228 9.43 -59.79 19.82
C GLY A 228 8.70 -58.49 19.50
N PHE A 229 9.35 -57.62 18.72
CA PHE A 229 8.69 -56.48 18.09
C PHE A 229 7.56 -57.00 17.19
N PRO A 230 6.33 -56.48 17.31
CA PRO A 230 5.29 -56.82 16.35
C PRO A 230 5.71 -56.31 14.98
N ALA A 231 5.83 -57.24 14.03
CA ALA A 231 6.03 -56.94 12.62
C ALA A 231 4.90 -56.01 12.15
N VAL A 232 5.21 -54.72 11.99
CA VAL A 232 4.33 -53.75 11.35
C VAL A 232 4.24 -54.14 9.89
N SER A 233 3.17 -54.87 9.56
CA SER A 233 2.84 -55.21 8.18
C SER A 233 2.73 -53.93 7.34
N GLY A 234 3.52 -53.89 6.28
CA GLY A 234 3.65 -52.78 5.34
C GLY A 234 2.38 -52.53 4.54
N GLY A 235 1.41 -51.86 5.15
CA GLY A 235 0.31 -51.20 4.45
C GLY A 235 0.80 -49.87 3.87
N GLY A 236 1.34 -49.90 2.66
CA GLY A 236 1.91 -48.74 1.97
C GLY A 236 0.96 -47.54 1.87
N SER A 237 1.09 -46.59 2.81
CA SER A 237 0.38 -45.31 2.78
C SER A 237 1.06 -44.35 1.78
N ARG A 238 0.85 -44.60 0.48
CA ARG A 238 1.27 -43.70 -0.63
C ARG A 238 0.65 -42.28 -0.56
N GLY A 239 -0.03 -41.92 0.53
CA GLY A 239 -0.61 -40.59 0.78
C GLY A 239 0.19 -39.68 1.71
N SER A 240 1.12 -40.19 2.53
CA SER A 240 1.79 -39.35 3.56
C SER A 240 2.84 -38.40 2.96
N TRP A 241 3.52 -38.80 1.88
CA TRP A 241 4.56 -37.98 1.25
C TRP A 241 4.01 -36.68 0.64
N LYS A 242 2.75 -36.65 0.20
CA LYS A 242 2.11 -35.44 -0.34
C LYS A 242 1.84 -34.41 0.76
N ALA A 243 1.45 -34.86 1.95
CA ALA A 243 1.25 -33.97 3.10
C ALA A 243 2.59 -33.40 3.62
N ALA A 244 3.65 -34.23 3.62
CA ALA A 244 4.99 -33.78 3.95
C ALA A 244 5.53 -32.77 2.92
N ALA A 245 5.33 -33.01 1.62
CA ALA A 245 5.76 -32.10 0.56
C ALA A 245 5.06 -30.74 0.62
N VAL A 246 3.74 -30.71 0.89
CA VAL A 246 3.00 -29.46 1.07
C VAL A 246 3.45 -28.71 2.33
N TRP A 247 3.71 -29.43 3.43
CA TRP A 247 4.24 -28.80 4.65
C TRP A 247 5.64 -28.21 4.43
N CYS A 248 6.55 -28.94 3.80
CA CYS A 248 7.88 -28.43 3.45
C CYS A 248 7.79 -27.22 2.52
N LEU A 249 6.90 -27.23 1.52
CA LEU A 249 6.70 -26.10 0.62
C LEU A 249 6.16 -24.85 1.35
N SER A 250 5.20 -25.02 2.27
CA SER A 250 4.68 -23.90 3.06
C SER A 250 5.71 -23.32 4.02
N VAL A 251 6.50 -24.18 4.69
CA VAL A 251 7.61 -23.73 5.55
C VAL A 251 8.68 -23.02 4.73
N LEU A 252 9.01 -23.54 3.54
CA LEU A 252 9.97 -22.92 2.63
C LEU A 252 9.48 -21.57 2.11
N LEU A 253 8.18 -21.44 1.79
CA LEU A 253 7.57 -20.16 1.38
C LEU A 253 7.53 -19.15 2.52
N CYS A 254 7.17 -19.56 3.73
CA CYS A 254 7.24 -18.70 4.92
C CYS A 254 8.67 -18.27 5.22
N TRP A 255 9.63 -19.19 5.12
CA TRP A 255 11.05 -18.88 5.30
C TRP A 255 11.57 -17.95 4.20
N PHE A 256 11.21 -18.18 2.93
CA PHE A 256 11.61 -17.32 1.82
C PHE A 256 10.98 -15.93 1.94
N ALA A 257 9.72 -15.83 2.39
CA ALA A 257 9.09 -14.56 2.70
C ALA A 257 9.78 -13.85 3.88
N ALA A 258 10.08 -14.58 4.96
CA ALA A 258 10.80 -14.04 6.11
C ALA A 258 12.24 -13.64 5.78
N ALA A 259 12.92 -14.39 4.90
CA ALA A 259 14.27 -14.10 4.43
C ALA A 259 14.28 -12.96 3.40
N ALA A 260 13.28 -12.85 2.52
CA ALA A 260 13.10 -11.70 1.64
C ALA A 260 12.74 -10.44 2.44
N VAL A 261 11.99 -10.58 3.53
CA VAL A 261 11.79 -9.51 4.52
C VAL A 261 13.13 -9.21 5.21
N ALA A 262 13.84 -10.17 5.77
CA ALA A 262 15.11 -9.93 6.47
C ALA A 262 16.23 -9.37 5.55
N ALA A 263 16.27 -9.80 4.29
CA ALA A 263 17.24 -9.34 3.29
C ALA A 263 16.82 -8.02 2.63
N GLY A 264 15.52 -7.83 2.36
CA GLY A 264 14.97 -6.58 1.85
C GLY A 264 14.92 -5.45 2.90
N TYR A 265 14.77 -5.82 4.17
CA TYR A 265 14.90 -4.96 5.35
C TYR A 265 16.30 -5.07 5.98
N GLY A 266 17.29 -5.59 5.25
CA GLY A 266 18.66 -5.83 5.75
C GLY A 266 19.27 -4.57 6.36
N GLY A 267 19.12 -4.41 7.67
CA GLY A 267 19.69 -3.35 8.50
C GLY A 267 19.17 -1.93 8.28
N ARG A 268 18.59 -1.57 7.12
CA ARG A 268 18.21 -0.19 6.79
C ARG A 268 16.74 0.10 7.15
N LEU A 269 16.42 0.11 8.44
CA LEU A 269 15.04 0.27 8.94
C LEU A 269 14.42 1.64 8.65
N THR A 270 15.23 2.66 8.36
CA THR A 270 14.74 4.02 8.11
C THR A 270 15.19 4.51 6.74
N MET A 271 14.39 5.41 6.16
CA MET A 271 14.75 6.08 4.92
C MET A 271 16.10 6.81 5.03
N ALA A 272 16.38 7.46 6.17
CA ALA A 272 17.68 8.03 6.49
C ALA A 272 18.81 7.01 6.28
N LEU A 273 18.71 5.84 6.91
CA LEU A 273 19.74 4.80 6.78
C LEU A 273 19.81 4.24 5.35
N ALA A 274 18.67 4.12 4.66
CA ALA A 274 18.60 3.71 3.26
C ALA A 274 19.33 4.68 2.32
N ALA A 275 19.15 5.98 2.55
CA ALA A 275 19.77 7.07 1.82
C ALA A 275 21.20 7.38 2.29
N GLY A 276 21.66 6.83 3.42
CA GLY A 276 22.96 7.16 4.01
C GLY A 276 22.99 8.52 4.72
N ILE A 277 21.83 9.01 5.14
CA ILE A 277 21.65 10.25 5.89
C ILE A 277 21.68 9.90 7.39
N PRO A 278 22.33 10.71 8.24
CA PRO A 278 22.26 10.53 9.69
C PRO A 278 20.80 10.45 10.19
N ALA A 279 20.59 9.75 11.30
CA ALA A 279 19.26 9.57 11.89
C ALA A 279 18.89 10.67 12.92
N GLU A 280 19.90 11.25 13.59
CA GLU A 280 19.70 12.28 14.60
C GLU A 280 19.93 13.69 14.04
N PRO A 281 19.02 14.64 14.30
CA PRO A 281 19.09 15.95 13.71
C PRO A 281 20.33 16.73 14.14
N SER A 282 21.22 17.00 13.19
CA SER A 282 22.46 17.72 13.40
C SER A 282 22.30 19.19 13.02
N GLY A 283 21.46 19.91 13.76
CA GLY A 283 21.42 21.37 13.68
C GLY A 283 20.04 22.00 13.76
N ARG A 284 20.05 23.32 13.83
CA ARG A 284 18.86 24.17 13.76
C ARG A 284 19.05 25.17 12.63
N LEU A 285 17.94 25.69 12.12
CA LEU A 285 17.90 26.79 11.18
C LEU A 285 17.18 27.93 11.89
N ALA A 286 17.87 29.05 12.10
CA ALA A 286 17.20 30.26 12.53
C ALA A 286 16.57 30.91 11.29
N VAL A 287 15.24 31.02 11.28
CA VAL A 287 14.48 31.71 10.24
C VAL A 287 13.89 32.97 10.86
N ILE A 288 14.35 34.13 10.39
CA ILE A 288 13.73 35.40 10.76
C ILE A 288 12.60 35.63 9.77
N VAL A 289 11.38 35.60 10.27
CA VAL A 289 10.19 36.01 9.54
C VAL A 289 10.01 37.50 9.75
N LEU A 290 10.11 38.28 8.68
CA LEU A 290 9.98 39.73 8.72
C LEU A 290 8.51 40.08 8.48
N THR A 291 7.79 40.24 9.59
CA THR A 291 6.43 40.81 9.69
C THR A 291 6.48 42.13 10.44
N ASP A 292 5.31 42.75 10.69
CA ASP A 292 5.17 43.95 11.51
C ASP A 292 6.07 44.00 12.76
N ASP A 293 6.17 42.91 13.52
CA ASP A 293 6.99 42.85 14.74
C ASP A 293 8.18 41.88 14.66
N TYR A 294 8.41 41.28 13.49
CA TYR A 294 9.31 40.15 13.19
C TYR A 294 9.22 38.96 14.17
N GLU A 295 9.46 37.76 13.67
CA GLU A 295 9.44 36.54 14.46
C GLU A 295 10.72 35.74 14.17
N VAL A 296 11.46 35.36 15.21
CA VAL A 296 12.61 34.47 15.05
C VAL A 296 12.15 33.05 15.36
N ARG A 297 12.17 32.18 14.34
CA ARG A 297 11.81 30.77 14.46
C ARG A 297 13.06 29.91 14.45
N ASP A 298 13.27 29.14 15.51
CA ASP A 298 14.30 28.11 15.58
C ASP A 298 13.73 26.78 15.07
N VAL A 299 13.90 26.53 13.77
CA VAL A 299 13.36 25.33 13.12
C VAL A 299 14.39 24.20 13.16
N PRO A 300 14.05 22.98 13.60
CA PRO A 300 14.97 21.85 13.47
C PRO A 300 15.31 21.59 11.99
N LEU A 301 16.58 21.31 11.69
CA LEU A 301 17.02 21.01 10.33
C LEU A 301 16.64 19.58 9.89
N GLY A 302 15.49 19.06 10.31
CA GLY A 302 15.13 17.69 10.00
C GLY A 302 13.80 17.30 10.60
N VAL A 303 13.40 16.07 10.32
CA VAL A 303 12.22 15.42 10.88
C VAL A 303 12.60 13.98 11.24
N PRO A 304 11.84 13.30 12.11
CA PRO A 304 12.09 11.89 12.37
C PRO A 304 12.24 11.10 11.06
N GLY A 305 13.41 10.48 10.85
CA GLY A 305 13.74 9.75 9.61
C GLY A 305 14.54 10.52 8.55
N VAL A 306 14.81 11.81 8.74
CA VAL A 306 15.80 12.64 8.00
C VAL A 306 16.42 13.64 8.97
N ALA A 307 17.63 13.36 9.45
CA ALA A 307 18.30 14.21 10.43
C ALA A 307 18.54 15.64 9.95
N ASP A 308 18.98 15.79 8.71
CA ASP A 308 19.53 17.05 8.23
C ASP A 308 18.97 17.38 6.84
N TYR A 309 18.57 18.63 6.65
CA TYR A 309 18.22 19.22 5.38
C TYR A 309 19.37 20.05 4.80
N SER A 310 20.63 19.78 5.16
CA SER A 310 21.77 20.35 4.45
C SER A 310 21.71 20.09 2.95
N ALA A 311 22.38 20.95 2.17
CA ALA A 311 22.41 20.84 0.71
C ALA A 311 22.89 19.45 0.24
N GLU A 312 23.82 18.83 0.97
CA GLU A 312 24.31 17.48 0.69
C GLU A 312 23.25 16.41 0.96
N SER A 313 22.60 16.46 2.12
CA SER A 313 21.51 15.52 2.47
C SER A 313 20.33 15.64 1.51
N LEU A 314 19.96 16.85 1.10
CA LEU A 314 18.92 17.06 0.08
C LEU A 314 19.32 16.49 -1.29
N ALA A 315 20.57 16.68 -1.70
CA ALA A 315 21.07 16.10 -2.94
C ALA A 315 21.11 14.56 -2.88
N GLU A 316 21.38 13.96 -1.72
CA GLU A 316 21.29 12.52 -1.51
C GLU A 316 19.82 12.02 -1.54
N LEU A 317 18.88 12.74 -0.90
CA LEU A 317 17.45 12.42 -0.98
C LEU A 317 16.93 12.45 -2.42
N GLU A 318 17.33 13.46 -3.21
CA GLU A 318 16.98 13.56 -4.63
C GLU A 318 17.58 12.39 -5.43
N ARG A 319 18.87 12.09 -5.23
CA ARG A 319 19.55 10.94 -5.87
C ARG A 319 18.90 9.62 -5.50
N PHE A 320 18.48 9.46 -4.25
CA PHE A 320 17.79 8.27 -3.77
C PHE A 320 16.35 8.19 -4.30
N GLY A 321 15.64 9.33 -4.35
CA GLY A 321 14.31 9.49 -4.94
C GLY A 321 14.25 9.29 -6.46
N ALA A 322 15.39 9.38 -7.14
CA ALA A 322 15.50 8.99 -8.56
C ALA A 322 15.50 7.45 -8.74
N ARG A 323 15.88 6.68 -7.70
CA ARG A 323 15.92 5.21 -7.77
C ARG A 323 14.52 4.62 -7.60
N ARG A 324 14.27 3.46 -8.22
CA ARG A 324 13.06 2.67 -7.95
C ARG A 324 13.20 1.99 -6.59
N SER A 325 12.75 2.65 -5.53
CA SER A 325 12.72 2.12 -4.17
C SER A 325 11.34 2.28 -3.52
N VAL A 326 11.07 1.52 -2.45
CA VAL A 326 9.84 1.67 -1.66
C VAL A 326 9.75 3.01 -0.94
N HIS A 327 10.91 3.64 -0.67
CA HIS A 327 11.02 4.94 -0.01
C HIS A 327 11.11 6.11 -0.99
N ARG A 328 10.97 5.86 -2.29
CA ARG A 328 11.14 6.87 -3.34
C ARG A 328 10.29 8.12 -3.09
N LEU A 329 9.00 7.94 -2.84
CA LEU A 329 8.07 9.06 -2.64
C LEU A 329 8.36 9.80 -1.32
N ALA A 330 8.69 9.07 -0.25
CA ALA A 330 9.07 9.69 1.01
C ALA A 330 10.31 10.57 0.82
N ALA A 331 11.35 10.07 0.13
CA ALA A 331 12.58 10.82 -0.10
C ALA A 331 12.34 12.10 -0.89
N LEU A 332 11.53 12.05 -1.95
CA LEU A 332 11.19 13.24 -2.74
C LEU A 332 10.33 14.25 -1.96
N ARG A 333 9.43 13.78 -1.09
CA ARG A 333 8.67 14.65 -0.17
C ARG A 333 9.57 15.35 0.83
N HIS A 334 10.52 14.63 1.43
CA HIS A 334 11.51 15.22 2.33
C HIS A 334 12.43 16.20 1.60
N ALA A 335 12.84 15.89 0.36
CA ALA A 335 13.59 16.82 -0.47
C ALA A 335 12.79 18.12 -0.72
N CYS A 336 11.51 18.00 -1.11
CA CYS A 336 10.62 19.15 -1.31
C CYS A 336 10.45 19.98 -0.03
N ALA A 337 10.17 19.33 1.11
CA ALA A 337 9.97 20.00 2.39
C ALA A 337 11.24 20.68 2.90
N GLY A 338 12.39 20.02 2.81
CA GLY A 338 13.67 20.60 3.23
C GLY A 338 14.11 21.76 2.35
N ARG A 339 13.92 21.67 1.02
CA ARG A 339 14.14 22.80 0.10
C ARG A 339 13.26 23.99 0.44
N ALA A 340 11.98 23.75 0.75
CA ALA A 340 11.08 24.82 1.19
C ALA A 340 11.58 25.48 2.49
N LEU A 341 11.96 24.66 3.48
CA LEU A 341 12.47 25.14 4.77
C LEU A 341 13.75 25.98 4.61
N LEU A 342 14.66 25.56 3.73
CA LEU A 342 15.85 26.34 3.41
C LEU A 342 15.56 27.59 2.58
N GLY A 343 14.32 27.84 2.18
CA GLY A 343 13.95 28.94 1.29
C GLY A 343 14.57 28.79 -0.10
N ASP A 344 14.71 27.58 -0.63
CA ASP A 344 15.13 27.28 -2.00
C ASP A 344 13.90 26.99 -2.87
N ALA A 345 13.31 28.03 -3.44
CA ALA A 345 12.04 27.94 -4.16
C ALA A 345 12.16 27.10 -5.45
N ASP A 346 13.28 27.23 -6.17
CA ASP A 346 13.50 26.50 -7.43
C ASP A 346 13.81 25.03 -7.17
N GLY A 347 14.66 24.73 -6.19
CA GLY A 347 14.92 23.35 -5.79
C GLY A 347 13.67 22.66 -5.24
N MET A 348 12.83 23.38 -4.49
CA MET A 348 11.54 22.88 -4.01
C MET A 348 10.61 22.54 -5.18
N ARG A 349 10.42 23.45 -6.15
CA ARG A 349 9.57 23.20 -7.33
C ARG A 349 10.06 22.01 -8.14
N LYS A 350 11.38 21.89 -8.35
CA LYS A 350 11.99 20.75 -9.03
C LYS A 350 11.69 19.44 -8.29
N ALA A 351 11.92 19.38 -6.98
CA ALA A 351 11.66 18.19 -6.16
C ALA A 351 10.16 17.82 -6.14
N ALA A 352 9.26 18.81 -6.05
CA ALA A 352 7.82 18.59 -6.14
C ALA A 352 7.42 18.04 -7.52
N PHE A 353 7.97 18.57 -8.61
CA PHE A 353 7.71 18.08 -9.95
C PHE A 353 8.20 16.64 -10.14
N GLU A 354 9.41 16.32 -9.68
CA GLU A 354 9.94 14.95 -9.71
C GLU A 354 9.09 13.98 -8.87
N SER A 355 8.62 14.42 -7.70
CA SER A 355 7.69 13.65 -6.85
C SER A 355 6.36 13.38 -7.56
N LEU A 356 5.80 14.39 -8.23
CA LEU A 356 4.60 14.22 -9.05
C LEU A 356 4.84 13.21 -10.19
N GLN A 357 5.97 13.31 -10.89
CA GLN A 357 6.31 12.34 -11.94
C GLN A 357 6.48 10.91 -11.39
N ALA A 358 6.89 10.77 -10.13
CA ALA A 358 6.94 9.49 -9.43
C ALA A 358 5.56 8.97 -8.99
N GLY A 359 4.50 9.77 -9.17
CA GLY A 359 3.12 9.41 -8.85
C GLY A 359 2.61 9.94 -7.52
N ASP A 360 3.25 10.98 -6.95
CA ASP A 360 2.77 11.65 -5.74
C ASP A 360 1.72 12.73 -6.06
N PRO A 361 0.42 12.50 -5.80
CA PRO A 361 -0.60 13.51 -6.07
C PRO A 361 -0.48 14.74 -5.17
N LEU A 362 0.06 14.61 -3.95
CA LEU A 362 0.24 15.73 -3.04
C LEU A 362 1.24 16.74 -3.60
N ALA A 363 2.30 16.25 -4.23
CA ALA A 363 3.29 17.09 -4.88
C ALA A 363 2.70 17.91 -6.04
N GLY A 364 1.70 17.36 -6.75
CA GLY A 364 0.94 18.10 -7.76
C GLY A 364 0.16 19.27 -7.17
N LEU A 365 -0.46 19.10 -6.00
CA LEU A 365 -1.17 20.18 -5.30
C LEU A 365 -0.20 21.26 -4.80
N ILE A 366 0.91 20.84 -4.19
CA ILE A 366 1.96 21.75 -3.73
C ILE A 366 2.47 22.57 -4.92
N LEU A 367 2.81 21.91 -6.02
CA LEU A 367 3.37 22.56 -7.19
C LEU A 367 2.35 23.48 -7.88
N LEU A 368 1.09 23.08 -8.03
CA LEU A 368 0.04 23.94 -8.58
C LEU A 368 -0.20 25.19 -7.73
N GLY A 369 -0.35 25.02 -6.41
CA GLY A 369 -0.53 26.14 -5.49
C GLY A 369 0.67 27.07 -5.50
N ASN A 370 1.88 26.51 -5.61
CA ASN A 370 3.11 27.28 -5.71
C ASN A 370 3.25 28.03 -7.05
N LEU A 371 2.97 27.37 -8.18
CA LEU A 371 3.15 27.96 -9.52
C LEU A 371 2.22 29.15 -9.77
N ALA A 372 1.05 29.18 -9.13
CA ALA A 372 0.18 30.36 -9.14
C ALA A 372 0.85 31.60 -8.49
N ARG A 373 1.87 31.40 -7.66
CA ARG A 373 2.61 32.42 -6.90
C ARG A 373 4.06 32.56 -7.36
N ALA A 374 4.54 31.69 -8.24
CA ALA A 374 5.93 31.65 -8.66
C ALA A 374 6.29 32.85 -9.57
N PRO A 375 7.58 33.23 -9.64
CA PRO A 375 8.10 34.13 -10.66
C PRO A 375 7.73 33.68 -12.07
N VAL A 376 7.41 34.64 -12.94
CA VAL A 376 7.27 34.38 -14.38
C VAL A 376 8.64 34.02 -14.94
N SER A 377 8.86 32.74 -15.24
CA SER A 377 10.08 32.23 -15.86
C SER A 377 9.77 31.12 -16.87
N PRO A 378 10.63 30.89 -17.88
CA PRO A 378 10.45 29.79 -18.84
C PRO A 378 10.39 28.41 -18.15
N ALA A 379 11.18 28.21 -17.09
CA ALA A 379 11.19 26.95 -16.34
C ALA A 379 9.87 26.69 -15.62
N ASN A 380 9.30 27.70 -14.96
CA ASN A 380 8.01 27.57 -14.27
C ASN A 380 6.86 27.39 -15.27
N LEU A 381 6.92 28.07 -16.43
CA LEU A 381 5.95 27.86 -17.50
C LEU A 381 6.00 26.43 -18.05
N ALA A 382 7.20 25.87 -18.27
CA ALA A 382 7.35 24.49 -18.73
C ALA A 382 6.77 23.47 -17.72
N MET A 383 6.99 23.69 -16.42
CA MET A 383 6.35 22.87 -15.37
C MET A 383 4.82 23.00 -15.43
N LEU A 384 4.30 24.22 -15.55
CA LEU A 384 2.87 24.48 -15.66
C LEU A 384 2.25 23.80 -16.89
N GLU A 385 2.90 23.86 -18.04
CA GLU A 385 2.47 23.18 -19.26
C GLU A 385 2.47 21.66 -19.10
N SER A 386 3.46 21.10 -18.40
CA SER A 386 3.44 19.68 -18.09
C SER A 386 2.33 19.26 -17.11
N LEU A 387 1.84 20.16 -16.24
CA LEU A 387 0.70 19.91 -15.35
C LEU A 387 -0.64 20.04 -16.08
N ALA A 388 -0.69 20.91 -17.08
CA ALA A 388 -1.84 21.17 -17.93
C ALA A 388 -2.01 20.14 -19.07
N ASP A 389 -1.05 19.25 -19.27
CA ASP A 389 -1.16 18.17 -20.26
C ASP A 389 -2.30 17.21 -19.88
N GLU A 390 -3.44 17.38 -20.55
CA GLU A 390 -4.63 16.57 -20.30
C GLU A 390 -4.47 15.10 -20.69
N ASP A 391 -3.53 14.76 -21.58
CA ASP A 391 -3.26 13.37 -21.94
C ASP A 391 -2.53 12.64 -20.82
N ARG A 392 -1.72 13.38 -20.05
CA ARG A 392 -1.01 12.86 -18.89
C ARG A 392 -1.86 12.93 -17.62
N TRP A 393 -2.56 14.04 -17.39
CA TRP A 393 -3.24 14.33 -16.13
C TRP A 393 -4.74 14.62 -16.31
N ARG A 394 -5.54 14.27 -15.31
CA ARG A 394 -6.90 14.78 -15.17
C ARG A 394 -6.92 15.84 -14.08
N ALA A 395 -7.22 17.09 -14.43
CA ALA A 395 -7.40 18.16 -13.48
C ALA A 395 -8.85 18.22 -12.99
N GLY A 396 -9.02 18.19 -11.67
CA GLY A 396 -10.28 18.52 -11.01
C GLY A 396 -10.65 20.00 -11.14
N PRO A 397 -11.87 20.41 -10.72
CA PRO A 397 -12.30 21.81 -10.75
C PRO A 397 -11.34 22.74 -10.02
N HIS A 398 -10.92 22.41 -8.79
CA HIS A 398 -9.96 23.22 -8.04
C HIS A 398 -8.57 23.28 -8.69
N ALA A 399 -8.07 22.16 -9.23
CA ALA A 399 -6.82 22.14 -9.99
C ALA A 399 -6.92 23.01 -11.26
N ALA A 400 -8.07 23.00 -11.94
CA ALA A 400 -8.34 23.84 -13.10
C ALA A 400 -8.35 25.34 -12.72
N VAL A 401 -8.90 25.72 -11.56
CA VAL A 401 -8.80 27.09 -11.04
C VAL A 401 -7.35 27.48 -10.78
N ALA A 402 -6.58 26.61 -10.13
CA ALA A 402 -5.16 26.87 -9.87
C ALA A 402 -4.35 27.01 -11.18
N LEU A 403 -4.62 26.16 -12.18
CA LEU A 403 -4.05 26.27 -13.52
C LEU A 403 -4.45 27.58 -14.19
N ALA A 404 -5.71 28.00 -14.09
CA ALA A 404 -6.19 29.25 -14.65
C ALA A 404 -5.49 30.46 -14.02
N ALA A 405 -5.40 30.50 -12.68
CA ALA A 405 -4.71 31.55 -11.94
C ALA A 405 -3.21 31.60 -12.29
N ALA A 406 -2.56 30.45 -12.40
CA ALA A 406 -1.18 30.38 -12.85
C ALA A 406 -1.04 30.93 -14.28
N TYR A 407 -1.81 30.43 -15.26
CA TYR A 407 -1.71 30.90 -16.65
C TYR A 407 -2.01 32.39 -16.82
N ALA A 408 -2.95 32.95 -16.05
CA ALA A 408 -3.20 34.39 -16.04
C ALA A 408 -1.93 35.17 -15.69
N ARG A 409 -1.20 34.73 -14.67
CA ARG A 409 0.08 35.33 -14.23
C ARG A 409 1.22 35.17 -15.25
N PHE A 410 1.21 34.09 -16.03
CA PHE A 410 2.17 33.87 -17.12
C PHE A 410 1.79 34.60 -18.42
N ASP A 411 0.84 35.54 -18.37
CA ASP A 411 0.33 36.29 -19.54
C ASP A 411 -0.17 35.34 -20.65
N LYS A 412 -0.92 34.31 -20.23
CA LYS A 412 -1.59 33.34 -21.12
C LYS A 412 -3.11 33.39 -20.94
N PRO A 413 -3.78 34.51 -21.25
CA PRO A 413 -5.20 34.72 -20.96
C PRO A 413 -6.10 33.67 -21.63
N GLN A 414 -5.76 33.21 -22.84
CA GLN A 414 -6.52 32.16 -23.53
C GLN A 414 -6.48 30.82 -22.79
N LYS A 415 -5.30 30.40 -22.29
CA LYS A 415 -5.18 29.18 -21.49
C LYS A 415 -5.86 29.35 -20.14
N ALA A 416 -5.75 30.53 -19.52
CA ALA A 416 -6.45 30.83 -18.27
C ALA A 416 -7.98 30.70 -18.42
N ALA A 417 -8.55 31.30 -19.47
CA ALA A 417 -9.97 31.21 -19.78
C ALA A 417 -10.41 29.77 -20.09
N TYR A 418 -9.60 29.00 -20.82
CA TYR A 418 -9.84 27.57 -21.04
C TYR A 418 -9.99 26.81 -19.72
N TRP A 419 -9.01 26.94 -18.82
CA TRP A 419 -9.02 26.24 -17.54
C TRP A 419 -10.15 26.71 -16.61
N LEU A 420 -10.50 28.00 -16.65
CA LEU A 420 -11.65 28.52 -15.93
C LEU A 420 -12.97 27.91 -16.43
N GLY A 421 -13.13 27.80 -17.76
CA GLY A 421 -14.25 27.10 -18.37
C GLY A 421 -14.30 25.64 -17.93
N ARG A 422 -13.16 24.94 -17.88
CA ARG A 422 -13.09 23.57 -17.36
C ARG A 422 -13.49 23.47 -15.88
N ALA A 423 -13.11 24.43 -15.05
CA ALA A 423 -13.50 24.47 -13.64
C ALA A 423 -15.01 24.62 -13.43
N SER A 424 -15.70 25.28 -14.37
CA SER A 424 -17.17 25.44 -14.37
C SER A 424 -17.95 24.25 -14.94
N GLN A 425 -17.27 23.22 -15.45
CA GLN A 425 -17.92 22.05 -16.05
C GLN A 425 -18.01 20.88 -15.07
N GLY A 426 -19.16 20.20 -15.05
CA GLY A 426 -19.37 18.94 -14.32
C GLY A 426 -20.13 19.07 -13.00
N SER A 427 -20.35 17.94 -12.33
CA SER A 427 -21.13 17.86 -11.08
C SER A 427 -20.48 18.54 -9.87
N SER A 428 -19.21 18.91 -9.99
CA SER A 428 -18.42 19.59 -8.96
C SER A 428 -17.94 20.96 -9.44
N ALA A 429 -18.65 21.53 -10.43
CA ALA A 429 -18.33 22.84 -10.98
C ALA A 429 -18.27 23.91 -9.88
N ILE A 430 -17.24 24.75 -9.91
CA ILE A 430 -17.16 25.90 -9.02
C ILE A 430 -17.91 27.06 -9.72
N PRO A 431 -18.92 27.68 -9.06
CA PRO A 431 -19.62 28.81 -9.63
C PRO A 431 -18.66 29.93 -10.03
N ALA A 432 -18.84 30.51 -11.22
CA ALA A 432 -17.93 31.52 -11.77
C ALA A 432 -17.71 32.72 -10.83
N GLY A 433 -18.71 33.10 -10.03
CA GLY A 433 -18.60 34.21 -9.07
C GLY A 433 -17.67 33.95 -7.88
N LEU A 434 -17.26 32.70 -7.62
CA LEU A 434 -16.28 32.35 -6.60
C LEU A 434 -14.85 32.25 -7.16
N LEU A 435 -14.70 32.37 -8.49
CA LEU A 435 -13.42 32.26 -9.18
C LEU A 435 -12.85 33.65 -9.42
N ALA A 436 -12.32 34.27 -8.36
CA ALA A 436 -11.54 35.48 -8.51
C ALA A 436 -10.19 35.12 -9.14
N LEU A 437 -10.07 35.32 -10.46
CA LEU A 437 -8.77 35.32 -11.10
C LEU A 437 -8.01 36.59 -10.68
N PRO A 438 -6.68 36.52 -10.52
CA PRO A 438 -5.87 37.72 -10.38
C PRO A 438 -6.14 38.63 -11.58
N ASP A 439 -6.21 39.93 -11.31
CA ASP A 439 -6.49 40.96 -12.32
C ASP A 439 -5.56 40.78 -13.53
N ALA A 440 -6.13 40.61 -14.72
CA ALA A 440 -5.37 40.30 -15.93
C ALA A 440 -4.40 41.44 -16.31
N ASP A 441 -4.69 42.66 -15.87
CA ASP A 441 -3.85 43.84 -16.10
C ASP A 441 -2.66 43.92 -15.14
N SER A 442 -2.57 43.01 -14.17
CA SER A 442 -1.50 43.01 -13.18
C SER A 442 -0.18 42.52 -13.77
N ARG A 443 0.69 43.48 -14.09
CA ARG A 443 2.03 43.18 -14.59
C ARG A 443 2.90 42.54 -13.49
N PRO A 444 3.75 41.57 -13.82
CA PRO A 444 4.76 41.12 -12.88
C PRO A 444 5.67 42.28 -12.47
N ALA A 445 6.05 42.28 -11.20
CA ALA A 445 6.86 43.30 -10.57
C ALA A 445 8.22 42.75 -10.14
N LYS A 446 9.13 43.68 -9.91
CA LYS A 446 10.45 43.43 -9.38
C LYS A 446 10.50 43.85 -7.93
N VAL A 447 11.00 42.99 -7.03
CA VAL A 447 11.17 43.33 -5.61
C VAL A 447 12.67 43.35 -5.32
N ARG A 448 13.17 44.49 -4.84
CA ARG A 448 14.60 44.69 -4.53
C ARG A 448 14.76 45.12 -3.09
N GLY A 449 15.82 44.64 -2.44
CA GLY A 449 16.13 45.06 -1.09
C GLY A 449 17.61 44.91 -0.77
N ARG A 450 17.96 45.33 0.45
CA ARG A 450 19.32 45.21 0.99
C ARG A 450 19.27 44.79 2.45
N LEU A 451 19.97 43.70 2.76
CA LEU A 451 20.25 43.25 4.12
C LEU A 451 21.60 43.78 4.59
N ILE A 452 21.59 44.61 5.62
CA ILE A 452 22.78 45.03 6.36
C ILE A 452 23.01 43.97 7.44
N ALA A 453 23.39 42.77 7.00
CA ALA A 453 23.61 41.59 7.82
C ALA A 453 24.76 40.70 7.28
N GLY A 454 25.06 40.80 5.99
CA GLY A 454 26.13 40.04 5.35
C GLY A 454 25.76 39.57 3.94
N ALA A 455 26.76 39.05 3.24
CA ALA A 455 26.63 38.40 1.94
C ALA A 455 26.33 36.92 2.10
N GLY A 456 25.76 36.29 1.06
CA GLY A 456 25.53 34.84 1.06
C GLY A 456 24.33 34.37 1.89
N LEU A 457 23.52 35.29 2.43
CA LEU A 457 22.33 34.95 3.20
C LEU A 457 21.19 34.57 2.25
N ARG A 458 20.40 33.56 2.63
CA ARG A 458 19.20 33.20 1.88
C ARG A 458 18.05 34.11 2.29
N VAL A 459 17.44 34.74 1.30
CA VAL A 459 16.21 35.52 1.43
C VAL A 459 15.13 34.83 0.64
N ALA A 460 13.98 34.58 1.26
CA ALA A 460 12.84 33.99 0.59
C ALA A 460 11.61 34.90 0.75
N LEU A 461 10.77 34.88 -0.27
CA LEU A 461 9.52 35.63 -0.33
C LEU A 461 8.37 34.64 -0.27
N TYR A 462 7.50 34.80 0.73
CA TYR A 462 6.34 33.96 0.96
C TYR A 462 5.07 34.76 0.71
N ALA A 463 4.13 34.19 -0.02
CA ALA A 463 2.80 34.78 -0.19
C ALA A 463 2.06 34.77 1.15
N ARG A 464 1.53 35.92 1.54
CA ARG A 464 0.74 36.09 2.76
C ARG A 464 -0.73 35.87 2.42
N ASP A 465 -1.35 34.90 3.07
CA ASP A 465 -2.80 34.87 3.14
C ASP A 465 -3.24 35.73 4.32
N SER A 466 -4.08 36.74 4.06
CA SER A 466 -4.51 37.74 5.03
C SER A 466 -5.06 37.18 6.35
N ALA A 467 -5.55 35.93 6.34
CA ALA A 467 -6.15 35.27 7.49
C ALA A 467 -5.19 34.40 8.33
N VAL A 468 -3.98 34.11 7.84
CA VAL A 468 -3.08 33.12 8.47
C VAL A 468 -1.78 33.78 8.92
N PRO A 469 -1.28 33.48 10.14
CA PRO A 469 0.08 33.85 10.54
C PRO A 469 1.10 33.40 9.49
N ALA A 470 2.28 34.03 9.47
CA ALA A 470 3.31 33.75 8.48
C ALA A 470 3.56 32.25 8.28
N ASP A 471 3.09 31.73 7.15
CA ASP A 471 3.11 30.32 6.79
C ASP A 471 4.36 30.02 5.97
N LEU A 472 5.23 29.16 6.50
CA LEU A 472 6.45 28.71 5.82
C LEU A 472 6.21 27.45 4.97
N SER A 473 4.97 27.21 4.56
CA SER A 473 4.63 26.06 3.72
C SER A 473 5.28 26.14 2.33
N PRO A 474 5.58 24.99 1.70
CA PRO A 474 6.05 24.93 0.33
C PRO A 474 5.10 25.63 -0.68
N MET A 475 3.81 25.69 -0.38
CA MET A 475 2.80 26.35 -1.22
C MET A 475 2.91 27.88 -1.16
N ALA A 476 3.34 28.44 -0.03
CA ALA A 476 3.52 29.87 0.15
C ALA A 476 4.84 30.41 -0.41
N LEU A 477 5.88 29.57 -0.55
CA LEU A 477 7.21 29.97 -1.01
C LEU A 477 7.23 30.44 -2.48
N ALA A 478 7.02 31.73 -2.71
CA ALA A 478 6.95 32.30 -4.05
C ALA A 478 8.33 32.30 -4.73
N ALA A 479 9.32 32.93 -4.09
CA ALA A 479 10.64 33.17 -4.69
C ALA A 479 11.76 33.12 -3.64
N SER A 480 12.99 32.97 -4.12
CA SER A 480 14.19 32.92 -3.28
C SER A 480 15.38 33.56 -3.97
N ALA A 481 16.25 34.20 -3.20
CA ALA A 481 17.47 34.86 -3.65
C ALA A 481 18.58 34.70 -2.60
N THR A 482 19.83 34.75 -3.04
CA THR A 482 20.99 34.85 -2.17
C THR A 482 21.48 36.29 -2.17
N THR A 483 21.79 36.86 -1.01
CA THR A 483 22.36 38.21 -0.95
C THR A 483 23.75 38.27 -1.58
N ASP A 484 23.99 39.33 -2.35
CA ASP A 484 25.30 39.59 -2.95
C ASP A 484 26.33 40.07 -1.91
N GLY A 485 27.57 40.36 -2.36
CA GLY A 485 28.65 40.91 -1.52
C GLY A 485 28.30 42.18 -0.74
N LYS A 486 27.25 42.91 -1.14
CA LYS A 486 26.76 44.16 -0.51
C LYS A 486 25.46 43.96 0.26
N GLY A 487 25.00 42.71 0.41
CA GLY A 487 23.75 42.35 1.06
C GLY A 487 22.51 42.58 0.18
N ARG A 488 22.66 42.89 -1.11
CA ARG A 488 21.53 43.19 -2.00
C ARG A 488 20.90 41.90 -2.50
N PHE A 489 19.58 41.90 -2.64
CA PHE A 489 18.82 40.81 -3.24
C PHE A 489 17.75 41.38 -4.20
N GLU A 490 17.36 40.56 -5.17
CA GLU A 490 16.36 40.90 -6.18
C GLU A 490 15.50 39.67 -6.49
N PHE A 491 14.19 39.89 -6.55
CA PHE A 491 13.22 38.94 -7.09
C PHE A 491 12.59 39.57 -8.34
N ASP A 492 12.64 38.87 -9.46
CA ASP A 492 11.99 39.29 -10.70
C ASP A 492 10.71 38.48 -10.94
N GLY A 493 9.80 39.00 -11.76
CA GLY A 493 8.62 38.27 -12.20
C GLY A 493 7.56 38.04 -11.12
N ILE A 494 7.55 38.82 -10.02
CA ILE A 494 6.62 38.63 -8.90
C ILE A 494 5.27 39.26 -9.24
N GLY A 495 4.24 38.42 -9.40
CA GLY A 495 2.87 38.87 -9.58
C GLY A 495 2.33 39.61 -8.34
N PRO A 496 1.23 40.36 -8.50
CA PRO A 496 0.67 41.14 -7.42
C PRO A 496 0.24 40.28 -6.23
N GLY A 497 0.12 40.91 -5.07
CA GLY A 497 -0.32 40.26 -3.84
C GLY A 497 0.42 40.78 -2.62
N ASP A 498 0.06 40.23 -1.47
CA ASP A 498 0.72 40.49 -0.20
C ASP A 498 1.73 39.37 0.06
N TYR A 499 2.93 39.76 0.47
CA TYR A 499 4.03 38.86 0.73
C TYR A 499 4.74 39.27 2.02
N PHE A 500 5.46 38.33 2.63
CA PHE A 500 6.42 38.62 3.69
C PHE A 500 7.79 38.02 3.33
N LEU A 501 8.84 38.63 3.86
CA LEU A 501 10.20 38.16 3.67
C LEU A 501 10.65 37.26 4.82
N THR A 502 11.48 36.28 4.49
CA THR A 502 12.23 35.52 5.49
C THR A 502 13.72 35.58 5.19
N VAL A 503 14.53 35.54 6.23
CA VAL A 503 15.98 35.41 6.13
C VAL A 503 16.41 34.19 6.92
N SER A 504 17.09 33.26 6.26
CA SER A 504 17.53 31.99 6.86
C SER A 504 19.03 31.99 7.13
N PHE A 505 19.40 31.52 8.33
CA PHE A 505 20.79 31.45 8.79
C PHE A 505 21.13 30.01 9.18
N PRO A 506 22.30 29.48 8.78
CA PRO A 506 22.83 28.28 9.42
C PRO A 506 23.01 28.57 10.90
N ALA A 507 22.37 27.82 11.80
CA ALA A 507 22.42 28.11 13.24
C ALA A 507 23.80 27.78 13.81
N VAL A 508 24.71 28.74 13.68
CA VAL A 508 25.99 28.79 14.41
C VAL A 508 25.85 29.70 15.64
N LYS A 509 24.78 30.50 15.73
CA LYS A 509 24.55 31.46 16.81
C LYS A 509 23.09 31.40 17.33
N PRO A 510 22.86 31.59 18.64
CA PRO A 510 21.53 31.54 19.23
C PRO A 510 20.64 32.69 18.71
N ALA A 511 19.37 32.37 18.45
CA ALA A 511 18.35 33.30 17.99
C ALA A 511 18.13 34.51 18.92
N SER A 512 18.46 34.39 20.21
CA SER A 512 18.13 35.34 21.28
C SER A 512 18.87 36.69 21.25
N GLY A 513 19.77 36.92 20.30
CA GLY A 513 20.49 38.20 20.13
C GLY A 513 20.06 39.04 18.92
N ILE A 514 19.19 38.50 18.06
CA ILE A 514 18.91 39.13 16.77
C ILE A 514 17.97 40.32 16.93
N ARG A 515 18.44 41.51 16.58
CA ARG A 515 17.61 42.71 16.45
C ARG A 515 17.47 43.11 14.99
N VAL A 516 16.23 43.16 14.54
CA VAL A 516 15.85 43.67 13.23
C VAL A 516 15.51 45.16 13.36
N SER A 517 16.07 46.00 12.48
CA SER A 517 15.63 47.39 12.32
C SER A 517 15.53 47.76 10.84
N GLY A 518 14.71 48.76 10.52
CA GLY A 518 14.42 49.15 9.13
C GLY A 518 13.04 48.66 8.68
N HIS A 519 12.93 48.16 7.45
CA HIS A 519 11.65 47.68 6.91
C HIS A 519 11.20 46.37 7.59
N ARG A 520 9.94 46.36 8.03
CA ARG A 520 9.24 45.22 8.64
C ARG A 520 8.92 44.05 7.70
N GLY A 521 9.45 44.04 6.47
CA GLY A 521 9.42 42.87 5.56
C GLY A 521 8.10 42.48 4.92
N ASP A 522 6.99 43.11 5.30
CA ASP A 522 5.73 43.02 4.55
C ASP A 522 5.85 43.76 3.22
N VAL A 523 5.61 43.03 2.13
CA VAL A 523 5.76 43.52 0.75
C VAL A 523 4.43 43.42 0.04
N ARG A 524 3.81 44.57 -0.21
CA ARG A 524 2.64 44.65 -1.09
C ARG A 524 3.08 44.93 -2.52
N VAL A 525 2.80 43.99 -3.41
CA VAL A 525 3.15 44.08 -4.83
C VAL A 525 1.92 44.48 -5.63
N ALA A 526 1.97 45.63 -6.29
CA ALA A 526 0.89 46.18 -7.10
C ALA A 526 1.34 46.46 -8.55
N GLY A 527 2.12 45.54 -9.13
CA GLY A 527 2.55 45.59 -10.53
C GLY A 527 3.60 46.65 -10.89
N LYS A 528 4.32 47.17 -9.89
CA LYS A 528 5.45 48.09 -10.06
C LYS A 528 6.66 47.60 -9.27
N THR A 529 7.85 48.04 -9.67
CA THR A 529 9.08 47.72 -8.93
C THR A 529 8.97 48.22 -7.49
N VAL A 530 9.08 47.32 -6.52
CA VAL A 530 9.10 47.63 -5.09
C VAL A 530 10.55 47.66 -4.62
N THR A 531 11.01 48.81 -4.15
CA THR A 531 12.33 48.94 -3.52
C THR A 531 12.15 49.05 -2.03
N LEU A 532 12.64 48.03 -1.32
CA LEU A 532 12.57 47.92 0.12
C LEU A 532 13.66 48.79 0.76
N PRO A 533 13.35 49.58 1.81
CA PRO A 533 14.37 50.21 2.64
C PRO A 533 15.37 49.18 3.17
N PRO A 534 16.62 49.60 3.48
CA PRO A 534 17.59 48.71 4.07
C PRO A 534 17.06 48.06 5.36
N ILE A 535 17.24 46.75 5.47
CA ILE A 535 16.91 45.96 6.66
C ILE A 535 18.21 45.66 7.37
N THR A 536 18.35 46.12 8.60
CA THR A 536 19.55 45.90 9.40
C THR A 536 19.29 44.76 10.37
N LEU A 537 20.18 43.77 10.38
CA LEU A 537 20.15 42.69 11.36
C LEU A 537 21.40 42.84 12.22
N ARG A 538 21.22 43.09 13.51
CA ARG A 538 22.30 43.16 14.50
C ARG A 538 22.24 41.94 15.41
N TRP A 539 23.40 41.41 15.78
CA TRP A 539 23.57 40.29 16.70
C TRP A 539 24.35 40.71 17.93
#